data_AF-K7M372-F1
#
_entry.id   AF-K7M372-F1
#
_cell.length_a   1.000
_cell.length_b   1.000
_cell.length_c   1.000
_cell.angle_alpha   90.00
_cell.angle_beta   90.00
_cell.angle_gamma   90.00
#
_symmetry.space_group_name_H-M   'P 1'
#
loop_
_entity.id
_entity.type
_entity.pdbx_description
1 polymer ?
#
loop_
_entity_poly.entity_id
_entity_poly.type
_entity_poly.pdbx_seq_one_letter_code
_entity_poly.pdbx_strand_id
1 'polypeptide(L)'
;MALIHDNLPYMDNDDLYHGKPTNHKVYDEDVAVLAFAFEHVAVSTEGVSASRVVCAIGELAKSIGTEGLVAGQVVDIDSEGVANVGLETLEFIHVHKTTTLCWGQ
;
A
#
# COMPACT_ATOMS: atom_id res chain seq x y z
N MET A 1 -3.03 -2.19 5.04
CA MET A 1 -3.50 -2.14 3.65
C MET A 1 -2.50 -2.80 2.72
N ALA A 2 -1.26 -2.32 2.63
CA ALA A 2 -0.17 -3.00 1.92
C ALA A 2 -0.13 -4.50 2.27
N LEU A 3 0.01 -4.79 3.57
CA LEU A 3 0.03 -6.16 4.10
C LEU A 3 -1.22 -6.99 3.80
N ILE A 4 -2.36 -6.38 3.51
CA ILE A 4 -3.57 -7.13 3.15
C ILE A 4 -3.44 -7.63 1.71
N HIS A 5 -3.09 -6.71 0.81
CA HIS A 5 -2.81 -7.03 -0.59
C HIS A 5 -1.62 -7.98 -0.70
N ASP A 6 -0.53 -7.74 0.03
CA ASP A 6 0.67 -8.59 0.04
C ASP A 6 0.34 -10.05 0.36
N ASN A 7 -0.64 -10.30 1.23
CA ASN A 7 -1.02 -11.66 1.60
C ASN A 7 -1.82 -12.39 0.50
N LEU A 8 -2.29 -11.73 -0.57
CA LEU A 8 -3.17 -12.35 -1.56
C LEU A 8 -2.50 -13.55 -2.27
N PRO A 9 -3.28 -14.51 -2.82
CA PRO A 9 -2.73 -15.73 -3.42
C PRO A 9 -1.78 -15.53 -4.60
N TYR A 10 -1.81 -14.34 -5.22
CA TYR A 10 -0.96 -13.97 -6.35
C TYR A 10 0.23 -13.07 -5.94
N MET A 11 0.44 -12.87 -4.65
CA MET A 11 1.52 -12.10 -4.05
C MET A 11 2.27 -13.04 -3.08
N ASP A 12 2.30 -12.77 -1.77
CA ASP A 12 2.99 -13.62 -0.80
C ASP A 12 2.22 -14.93 -0.48
N ASN A 13 0.89 -14.95 -0.74
CA ASN A 13 -0.01 -16.07 -0.45
C ASN A 13 0.10 -16.57 1.01
N ASP A 14 0.25 -15.63 1.95
CA ASP A 14 0.33 -15.93 3.36
C ASP A 14 -1.05 -16.29 3.92
N ASP A 15 -1.17 -17.48 4.50
CA ASP A 15 -2.41 -17.94 5.13
C ASP A 15 -2.64 -17.27 6.50
N LEU A 16 -1.57 -16.80 7.16
CA LEU A 16 -1.60 -16.28 8.54
C LEU A 16 -0.80 -14.98 8.68
N TYR A 17 -1.39 -14.00 9.36
CA TYR A 17 -0.72 -12.78 9.82
C TYR A 17 -0.91 -12.63 11.35
N HIS A 18 0.20 -12.59 12.09
CA HIS A 18 0.23 -12.64 13.58
C HIS A 18 -0.61 -13.78 14.19
N GLY A 19 -0.58 -14.96 13.57
CA GLY A 19 -1.31 -16.14 14.04
C GLY A 19 -2.82 -16.11 13.78
N LYS A 20 -3.33 -15.11 13.04
CA LYS A 20 -4.73 -15.03 12.60
C LYS A 20 -4.79 -15.22 11.08
N PRO A 21 -5.88 -15.79 10.53
CA PRO A 21 -6.06 -15.87 9.09
C PRO A 21 -5.92 -14.49 8.43
N THR A 22 -5.24 -14.43 7.30
CA THR A 22 -5.10 -13.20 6.52
C THR A 22 -6.44 -12.76 5.95
N ASN A 23 -6.54 -11.47 5.61
CA ASN A 23 -7.82 -10.89 5.21
C ASN A 23 -8.44 -11.63 4.03
N HIS A 24 -7.68 -12.00 3.00
CA HIS A 24 -8.20 -12.75 1.85
C HIS A 24 -8.71 -14.17 2.18
N LYS A 25 -8.31 -14.74 3.33
CA LYS A 25 -8.86 -16.01 3.84
C LYS A 25 -10.19 -15.82 4.56
N VAL A 26 -10.48 -14.61 5.02
CA VAL A 26 -11.67 -14.29 5.81
C VAL A 26 -12.70 -13.49 4.98
N TYR A 27 -12.23 -12.67 4.05
CA TYR A 27 -12.98 -11.67 3.28
C TYR A 27 -12.42 -11.58 1.84
N ASP A 28 -13.29 -11.55 0.83
CA ASP A 28 -12.89 -11.60 -0.58
C ASP A 28 -12.43 -10.27 -1.20
N GLU A 29 -12.49 -9.13 -0.49
CA GLU A 29 -12.42 -7.79 -1.13
C GLU A 29 -11.52 -6.78 -0.41
N ASP A 30 -10.31 -6.58 -0.94
CA ASP A 30 -9.36 -5.58 -0.42
C ASP A 30 -9.61 -4.18 -0.98
N VAL A 31 -10.14 -4.07 -2.20
CA VAL A 31 -10.42 -2.77 -2.86
C VAL A 31 -11.41 -1.93 -2.05
N ALA A 32 -12.36 -2.57 -1.37
CA ALA A 32 -13.33 -1.90 -0.50
C ALA A 32 -12.66 -1.15 0.67
N VAL A 33 -11.57 -1.72 1.23
CA VAL A 33 -10.85 -1.11 2.36
C VAL A 33 -10.15 0.18 1.94
N LEU A 34 -9.69 0.28 0.69
CA LEU A 34 -9.01 1.49 0.22
C LEU A 34 -9.98 2.64 0.04
N ALA A 35 -11.11 2.34 -0.61
CA ALA A 35 -12.20 3.30 -0.76
C ALA A 35 -12.66 3.81 0.60
N PHE A 36 -12.76 2.91 1.60
CA PHE A 36 -13.13 3.27 2.96
C PHE A 36 -12.11 4.22 3.63
N ALA A 37 -10.81 4.06 3.38
CA ALA A 37 -9.79 4.97 3.94
C ALA A 37 -9.94 6.40 3.40
N PHE A 38 -10.13 6.56 2.09
CA PHE A 38 -10.35 7.88 1.47
C PHE A 38 -11.66 8.52 1.92
N GLU A 39 -12.74 7.73 1.94
CA GLU A 39 -14.03 8.18 2.46
C GLU A 39 -13.90 8.66 3.90
N HIS A 40 -13.26 7.86 4.76
CA HIS A 40 -13.11 8.18 6.17
C HIS A 40 -12.37 9.49 6.39
N VAL A 41 -11.26 9.72 5.68
CA VAL A 41 -10.52 11.00 5.71
C VAL A 41 -11.40 12.16 5.24
N ALA A 42 -12.19 11.97 4.18
CA ALA A 42 -13.04 13.02 3.63
C ALA A 42 -14.19 13.42 4.57
N VAL A 43 -14.83 12.44 5.22
CA VAL A 43 -16.06 12.67 6.02
C VAL A 43 -15.80 12.90 7.51
N SER A 44 -14.70 12.37 8.04
CA SER A 44 -14.44 12.38 9.50
C SER A 44 -13.42 13.44 9.94
N THR A 45 -12.77 14.13 9.00
CA THR A 45 -11.81 15.19 9.34
C THR A 45 -12.54 16.48 9.69
N GLU A 46 -12.51 16.84 10.98
CA GLU A 46 -13.08 18.08 11.51
C GLU A 46 -11.99 19.09 11.90
N GLY A 47 -12.36 20.37 12.02
CA GLY A 47 -11.44 21.42 12.50
C GLY A 47 -10.38 21.90 11.49
N VAL A 48 -10.47 21.47 10.23
CA VAL A 48 -9.52 21.79 9.16
C VAL A 48 -10.28 22.28 7.92
N SER A 49 -9.68 23.18 7.13
CA SER A 49 -10.32 23.66 5.89
C SER A 49 -10.47 22.55 4.86
N ALA A 50 -11.54 22.58 4.07
CA ALA A 50 -11.76 21.62 2.98
C ALA A 50 -10.56 21.53 2.02
N SER A 51 -9.87 22.65 1.75
CA SER A 51 -8.65 22.67 0.93
C SER A 51 -7.53 21.80 1.47
N ARG A 52 -7.35 21.76 2.80
CA ARG A 52 -6.33 20.93 3.46
C ARG A 52 -6.74 19.46 3.49
N VAL A 53 -8.03 19.16 3.64
CA VAL A 53 -8.54 17.78 3.54
C VAL A 53 -8.29 17.23 2.14
N VAL A 54 -8.61 18.00 1.10
CA VAL A 54 -8.33 17.62 -0.30
C VAL A 54 -6.83 17.45 -0.54
N CYS A 55 -6.00 18.35 0.00
CA CYS A 55 -4.54 18.20 -0.08
C CYS A 55 -4.08 16.89 0.57
N ALA A 56 -4.58 16.58 1.78
CA ALA A 56 -4.22 15.35 2.49
C ALA A 56 -4.66 14.08 1.74
N ILE A 57 -5.84 14.09 1.13
CA ILE A 57 -6.31 13.02 0.25
C ILE A 57 -5.38 12.87 -0.97
N GLY A 58 -4.95 13.99 -1.56
CA GLY A 58 -3.99 14.00 -2.67
C GLY A 58 -2.64 13.40 -2.29
N GLU A 59 -2.07 13.81 -1.16
CA GLU A 59 -0.82 13.25 -0.62
C GLU A 59 -0.96 11.76 -0.34
N LEU A 60 -2.06 11.34 0.31
CA LEU A 60 -2.33 9.93 0.57
C LEU A 60 -2.42 9.14 -0.73
N ALA A 61 -3.14 9.66 -1.74
CA ALA A 61 -3.28 9.04 -3.05
C ALA A 61 -1.94 8.91 -3.77
N LYS A 62 -1.07 9.93 -3.69
CA LYS A 62 0.29 9.88 -4.24
C LYS A 62 1.13 8.80 -3.55
N SER A 63 1.10 8.77 -2.21
CA SER A 63 1.90 7.82 -1.42
C SER A 63 1.51 6.36 -1.62
N ILE A 64 0.24 6.07 -1.92
CA ILE A 64 -0.21 4.69 -2.20
C ILE A 64 -0.15 4.35 -3.69
N GLY A 65 -0.16 5.34 -4.57
CA GLY A 65 -0.38 5.17 -6.00
C GLY A 65 0.86 4.70 -6.77
N THR A 66 0.88 5.04 -8.05
CA THR A 66 1.90 4.63 -9.02
C THR A 66 3.29 5.22 -8.78
N GLU A 67 3.42 6.19 -7.88
CA GLU A 67 4.70 6.78 -7.46
C GLU A 67 5.10 6.34 -6.04
N GLY A 68 4.31 5.47 -5.41
CA GLY A 68 4.50 5.06 -4.04
C GLY A 68 4.36 3.57 -3.86
N LEU A 69 3.50 3.17 -2.92
CA LEU A 69 3.35 1.78 -2.52
C LEU A 69 3.12 0.82 -3.69
N VAL A 70 2.19 1.13 -4.60
CA VAL A 70 1.90 0.28 -5.76
C VAL A 70 3.12 0.14 -6.67
N ALA A 71 3.91 1.20 -6.84
CA ALA A 71 5.13 1.15 -7.65
C ALA A 71 6.15 0.16 -7.06
N GLY A 72 6.38 0.26 -5.75
CA GLY A 72 7.29 -0.64 -5.04
C GLY A 72 6.84 -2.08 -5.14
N GLN A 73 5.53 -2.31 -5.02
CA GLN A 73 4.97 -3.65 -5.04
C GLN A 73 4.99 -4.30 -6.43
N VAL A 74 4.76 -3.54 -7.50
CA VAL A 74 4.91 -4.04 -8.87
C VAL A 74 6.36 -4.44 -9.13
N VAL A 75 7.32 -3.60 -8.75
CA VAL A 75 8.75 -3.91 -8.95
C VAL A 75 9.22 -5.08 -8.08
N ASP A 76 8.65 -5.26 -6.88
CA ASP A 76 8.94 -6.42 -6.01
C ASP A 76 8.50 -7.73 -6.68
N ILE A 77 7.25 -7.79 -7.16
CA ILE A 77 6.69 -8.94 -7.89
C ILE A 77 7.49 -9.20 -9.18
N ASP A 78 7.81 -8.17 -9.96
CA ASP A 78 8.58 -8.32 -11.20
C ASP A 78 10.04 -8.75 -10.94
N SER A 79 10.55 -8.56 -9.72
CA SER A 79 11.90 -8.97 -9.31
C SER A 79 11.93 -10.41 -8.76
N GLU A 80 10.78 -11.03 -8.51
CA GLU A 80 10.70 -12.43 -8.09
C GLU A 80 11.28 -13.35 -9.18
N GLY A 81 12.23 -14.20 -8.81
CA GLY A 81 12.91 -15.12 -9.74
C GLY A 81 14.08 -14.52 -10.51
N VAL A 82 14.40 -13.23 -10.32
CA VAL A 82 15.60 -12.61 -10.91
C VAL A 82 16.81 -12.88 -10.02
N ALA A 83 17.81 -13.62 -10.52
CA ALA A 83 18.96 -14.06 -9.72
C ALA A 83 19.89 -12.93 -9.26
N ASN A 84 19.89 -11.78 -9.95
CA ASN A 84 20.77 -10.64 -9.67
C ASN A 84 19.97 -9.33 -9.68
N VAL A 85 19.21 -9.09 -8.62
CA VAL A 85 18.55 -7.78 -8.39
C VAL A 85 19.63 -6.77 -8.02
N GLY A 86 19.77 -5.71 -8.82
CA GLY A 86 20.75 -4.66 -8.58
C GLY A 86 20.42 -3.86 -7.31
N LEU A 87 21.44 -3.22 -6.71
CA LEU A 87 21.26 -2.39 -5.51
C LEU A 87 20.23 -1.27 -5.74
N GLU A 88 20.24 -0.63 -6.90
CA GLU A 88 19.29 0.43 -7.25
C GLU A 88 17.83 -0.07 -7.26
N THR A 89 17.60 -1.28 -7.78
CA THR A 89 16.26 -1.89 -7.78
C THR A 89 15.82 -2.26 -6.37
N LEU A 90 16.73 -2.81 -5.55
CA LEU A 90 16.43 -3.14 -4.17
C LEU A 90 16.13 -1.88 -3.33
N GLU A 91 16.91 -0.82 -3.53
CA GLU A 91 16.65 0.49 -2.92
C GLU A 91 15.30 1.05 -3.39
N PHE A 92 14.99 0.95 -4.68
CA PHE A 92 13.68 1.36 -5.21
C PHE A 92 12.54 0.61 -4.51
N ILE A 93 12.61 -0.71 -4.41
CA ILE A 93 11.60 -1.53 -3.72
C ILE A 93 11.48 -1.09 -2.26
N HIS A 94 12.58 -0.95 -1.52
CA HIS A 94 12.52 -0.57 -0.11
C HIS A 94 11.96 0.83 0.12
N VAL A 95 12.37 1.80 -0.71
CA VAL A 95 11.85 3.17 -0.64
C VAL A 95 10.35 3.17 -0.88
N HIS A 96 9.88 2.50 -1.94
CA HIS A 96 8.49 2.60 -2.36
C HIS A 96 7.54 1.70 -1.55
N LYS A 97 7.99 0.51 -1.13
CA LYS A 97 7.20 -0.41 -0.31
C LYS A 97 7.07 0.06 1.15
N THR A 98 8.12 0.70 1.69
CA THR A 98 8.18 1.03 3.13
C THR A 98 8.18 2.53 3.42
N THR A 99 9.01 3.32 2.71
CA THR A 99 9.26 4.71 3.13
C THR A 99 8.21 5.69 2.64
N THR A 100 7.58 5.45 1.48
CA THR A 100 6.60 6.40 0.92
C THR A 100 5.40 6.61 1.84
N LEU A 101 4.96 5.58 2.56
CA LEU A 101 3.90 5.70 3.56
C LEU A 101 4.35 6.40 4.85
N CYS A 102 5.62 6.31 5.21
CA CYS A 102 6.14 6.90 6.45
C CYS A 102 6.49 8.38 6.28
N TRP A 103 7.01 8.79 5.12
CA TRP A 103 7.65 10.09 4.94
C TRP A 103 7.09 10.97 3.83
N GLY A 104 6.14 10.49 3.00
CA GLY A 104 5.41 11.34 2.03
C GLY A 104 6.30 12.26 1.21
N GLN A 105 7.29 11.72 0.48
CA GLN A 105 8.14 12.49 -0.44
C GLN A 105 7.67 12.34 -1.89
#